data_AF-A0AAD7XR35-F1
#
_entry.id   AF-A0AAD7XR35-F1
#
_cell.length_a   1.000
_cell.length_b   1.000
_cell.length_c   1.000
_cell.angle_alpha   90.00
_cell.angle_beta   90.00
_cell.angle_gamma   90.00
#
_symmetry.space_group_name_H-M   'P 1'
#
loop_
_entity.id
_entity.type
_entity.pdbx_description
1 polymer ?
#
loop_
_entity_poly.entity_id
_entity_poly.type
_entity_poly.pdbx_seq_one_letter_code
_entity_poly.pdbx_strand_id
1 'polypeptide(L)'
;MPNASVFDAFKAANFTKVRIPVRRDNRADAEAPYEVNPIFLDAVELVVTRTIERSMIAIINAHEDDFDANLPRFEALWPQVSTRFAPDSSDWLLAFEIYNEP
;
A
#
# COMPACT_ATOMS: atom_id res chain seq x y z
N MET A 1 4.86 -13.40 -3.47
CA MET A 1 5.08 -12.46 -2.36
C MET A 1 6.48 -12.63 -1.79
N PRO A 2 7.16 -11.56 -1.34
CA PRO A 2 8.47 -11.67 -0.72
C PRO A 2 8.43 -12.63 0.48
N ASN A 3 9.51 -13.33 0.78
CA ASN A 3 9.61 -14.12 2.01
C ASN A 3 9.73 -13.17 3.23
N ALA A 4 9.20 -13.56 4.39
CA ALA A 4 9.33 -12.80 5.63
C ALA A 4 10.80 -12.54 6.00
N SER A 5 11.70 -13.48 5.70
CA SER A 5 13.15 -13.36 5.96
C SER A 5 13.82 -12.18 5.26
N VAL A 6 13.25 -11.67 4.17
CA VAL A 6 13.76 -10.48 3.48
C VAL A 6 13.64 -9.24 4.38
N PHE A 7 12.56 -9.13 5.14
CA PHE A 7 12.36 -7.99 6.04
C PHE A 7 13.29 -8.07 7.26
N ASP A 8 13.65 -9.29 7.71
CA ASP A 8 14.69 -9.48 8.73
C ASP A 8 16.06 -8.99 8.23
N ALA A 9 16.39 -9.31 6.98
CA ALA A 9 17.61 -8.82 6.35
C ALA A 9 17.63 -7.29 6.23
N PHE A 10 16.51 -6.67 5.87
CA PHE A 10 16.39 -5.20 5.87
C PHE A 10 16.62 -4.62 7.26
N LYS A 11 16.01 -5.21 8.29
CA LYS A 11 16.21 -4.73 9.67
C LYS A 11 17.66 -4.89 10.13
N ALA A 12 18.28 -6.03 9.85
CA ALA A 12 19.69 -6.30 10.17
C ALA A 12 20.66 -5.36 9.43
N ALA A 13 20.28 -4.91 8.24
CA ALA A 13 21.01 -3.90 7.47
C ALA A 13 20.66 -2.45 7.88
N ASN A 14 19.94 -2.25 9.00
CA ASN A 14 19.55 -0.95 9.55
C ASN A 14 18.64 -0.10 8.65
N PHE A 15 17.89 -0.71 7.73
CA PHE A 15 16.79 0.01 7.09
C PHE A 15 15.75 0.40 8.14
N THR A 16 15.25 1.63 8.02
CA THR A 16 14.22 2.17 8.93
C THR A 16 12.86 2.29 8.26
N LYS A 17 12.81 2.20 6.92
CA LYS A 17 11.60 2.35 6.12
C LYS A 17 11.65 1.40 4.92
N VAL A 18 10.48 0.96 4.48
CA VAL A 18 10.29 0.18 3.25
C VAL A 18 9.20 0.86 2.43
N ARG A 19 9.54 1.27 1.20
CA ARG A 19 8.57 1.77 0.22
C ARG A 19 8.04 0.60 -0.60
N ILE A 20 6.72 0.49 -0.65
CA ILE A 20 5.97 -0.58 -1.29
C ILE A 20 5.17 0.09 -2.40
N PRO A 21 5.71 0.19 -3.62
CA PRO A 21 4.98 0.75 -4.75
C PRO A 21 3.79 -0.16 -5.08
N VAL A 22 2.57 0.40 -5.12
CA VAL A 22 1.34 -0.34 -5.37
C VAL A 22 0.63 0.27 -6.59
N ARG A 23 0.37 -0.57 -7.59
CA ARG A 23 -0.52 -0.24 -8.71
C ARG A 23 -1.88 -0.88 -8.45
N ARG A 24 -2.93 -0.06 -8.35
CA ARG A 24 -4.27 -0.43 -7.86
C ARG A 24 -5.30 -0.44 -8.98
N ASP A 25 -5.17 0.46 -9.95
CA ASP A 25 -6.08 0.65 -11.09
C ASP A 25 -6.40 -0.64 -11.87
N ASN A 26 -5.42 -1.52 -12.04
CA ASN A 26 -5.53 -2.79 -12.75
C ASN A 26 -5.98 -3.97 -11.86
N ARG A 27 -6.17 -3.71 -10.56
CA ARG A 27 -6.70 -4.63 -9.55
C ARG A 27 -8.04 -4.20 -9.01
N ALA A 28 -8.68 -3.22 -9.64
CA ALA A 28 -10.01 -2.74 -9.29
C ALA A 28 -10.99 -2.97 -10.43
N ASP A 29 -12.27 -3.07 -10.10
CA ASP A 29 -13.33 -3.13 -11.10
C ASP A 29 -13.28 -1.93 -12.06
N ALA A 30 -13.76 -2.15 -13.28
CA ALA A 30 -13.82 -1.12 -14.32
C ALA A 30 -14.94 -0.10 -14.07
N GLU A 31 -15.99 -0.51 -13.36
CA GLU A 31 -17.18 0.29 -13.08
C GLU A 31 -17.25 0.71 -11.61
N ALA A 32 -17.90 1.83 -11.32
CA ALA A 32 -18.10 2.31 -9.96
C ALA A 32 -18.83 1.25 -9.10
N PRO A 33 -18.42 1.01 -7.84
CA PRO A 33 -17.50 1.82 -7.03
C PRO A 33 -16.01 1.50 -7.21
N TYR A 34 -15.63 0.76 -8.25
CA TYR A 34 -14.25 0.34 -8.55
C TYR A 34 -13.66 -0.49 -7.41
N GLU A 35 -14.37 -1.55 -7.00
CA GLU A 35 -13.97 -2.39 -5.88
C GLU A 35 -12.56 -2.95 -6.13
N VAL A 36 -11.63 -2.66 -5.20
CA VAL A 36 -10.28 -3.21 -5.26
C VAL A 36 -10.33 -4.66 -4.84
N ASN A 37 -9.69 -5.53 -5.62
CA ASN A 37 -9.66 -6.95 -5.38
C ASN A 37 -9.16 -7.26 -3.94
N PRO A 38 -9.95 -7.96 -3.12
CA PRO A 38 -9.61 -8.18 -1.71
C PRO A 38 -8.39 -9.08 -1.53
N ILE A 39 -8.21 -10.09 -2.38
CA ILE A 39 -7.02 -10.97 -2.36
C ILE A 39 -5.76 -10.16 -2.62
N PHE A 40 -5.83 -9.15 -3.49
CA PHE A 40 -4.73 -8.22 -3.73
C PHE A 40 -4.46 -7.31 -2.52
N LEU A 41 -5.50 -6.85 -1.82
CA LEU A 41 -5.32 -6.05 -0.60
C LEU A 41 -4.71 -6.87 0.54
N ASP A 42 -5.11 -8.14 0.73
CA ASP A 42 -4.51 -9.04 1.72
C ASP A 42 -3.02 -9.25 1.44
N ALA A 43 -2.71 -9.34 0.16
CA ALA A 43 -1.37 -9.42 -0.37
C ALA A 43 -0.49 -8.21 -0.01
N VAL A 44 -1.03 -6.99 -0.14
CA VAL A 44 -0.36 -5.75 0.26
C VAL A 44 -0.25 -5.65 1.78
N GLU A 45 -1.32 -6.00 2.51
CA GLU A 45 -1.34 -6.01 3.97
C GLU A 45 -0.26 -6.90 4.54
N LEU A 46 -0.08 -8.10 3.99
CA LEU A 46 0.97 -9.01 4.44
C LEU A 46 2.38 -8.37 4.37
N VAL A 47 2.64 -7.55 3.34
CA VAL A 47 3.92 -6.84 3.18
C VAL A 47 4.03 -5.67 4.16
N VAL A 48 2.95 -4.91 4.37
CA VAL A 48 2.87 -3.84 5.36
C VAL A 48 3.11 -4.41 6.77
N THR A 49 2.37 -5.45 7.15
CA THR A 49 2.48 -6.15 8.45
C THR A 49 3.91 -6.59 8.72
N ARG A 50 4.56 -7.28 7.75
CA ARG A 50 5.95 -7.72 7.91
C ARG A 50 6.94 -6.57 8.11
N THR A 51 6.64 -5.40 7.56
CA THR A 51 7.45 -4.19 7.73
C THR A 51 7.28 -3.62 9.13
N ILE A 52 6.04 -3.40 9.56
CA ILE A 52 5.73 -2.75 10.84
C ILE A 52 6.06 -3.64 12.05
N GLU A 53 5.92 -4.97 11.94
CA GLU A 53 6.33 -5.94 12.98
C GLU A 53 7.83 -5.87 13.32
N ARG A 54 8.64 -5.31 12.42
CA ARG A 54 10.09 -5.09 12.61
C ARG A 54 10.41 -3.65 12.99
N SER A 55 9.39 -2.89 13.39
CA SER A 55 9.50 -1.47 13.76
C SER A 55 10.15 -0.65 12.63
N MET A 56 9.77 -0.92 11.39
CA MET A 56 10.11 -0.12 10.21
C MET A 56 8.85 0.57 9.70
N ILE A 57 9.01 1.73 9.08
CA ILE A 57 7.90 2.47 8.47
C ILE A 57 7.57 1.85 7.11
N ALA A 58 6.32 1.44 6.91
CA ALA A 58 5.80 1.08 5.60
C ALA A 58 5.30 2.35 4.88
N ILE A 59 5.62 2.49 3.59
CA ILE A 59 5.10 3.56 2.73
C ILE A 59 4.40 2.88 1.56
N ILE A 60 3.09 3.08 1.41
CA ILE A 60 2.32 2.59 0.25
C ILE A 60 1.83 3.77 -0.59
N ASN A 61 1.63 3.56 -1.88
CA ASN A 61 1.30 4.64 -2.81
C ASN A 61 0.34 4.22 -3.94
N ALA A 62 0.11 5.15 -4.85
CA ALA A 62 -0.43 4.90 -6.19
C ALA A 62 0.73 5.02 -7.20
N HIS A 63 1.35 3.90 -7.59
CA HIS A 63 2.61 3.92 -8.34
C HIS A 63 2.46 4.19 -9.84
N GLU A 64 1.39 3.65 -10.44
CA GLU A 64 1.11 3.71 -11.88
C GLU A 64 -0.41 3.73 -12.12
N ASP A 65 -1.16 4.25 -11.15
CA ASP A 65 -2.59 4.43 -11.34
C ASP A 65 -2.82 5.50 -12.40
N ASP A 66 -3.84 5.31 -13.24
CA ASP A 66 -4.22 6.25 -14.28
C ASP A 66 -4.87 7.52 -13.69
N PHE A 67 -4.04 8.41 -13.14
CA PHE A 67 -4.44 9.67 -12.52
C PHE A 67 -5.00 10.65 -13.56
N ASP A 68 -4.31 10.82 -14.68
CA ASP A 68 -4.65 11.83 -15.69
C ASP A 68 -5.87 11.46 -16.53
N ALA A 69 -6.05 10.19 -16.90
CA ALA A 69 -7.18 9.81 -17.73
C ALA A 69 -8.48 9.64 -16.92
N ASN A 70 -8.40 9.40 -15.60
CA ASN A 70 -9.58 9.17 -14.78
C ASN A 70 -9.41 9.55 -13.30
N LEU A 71 -9.27 10.85 -13.04
CA LEU A 71 -9.20 11.41 -11.68
C LEU A 71 -10.35 10.94 -10.76
N PRO A 72 -11.62 10.89 -11.18
CA PRO A 72 -12.69 10.39 -10.31
C PRO A 72 -12.49 8.93 -9.86
N ARG A 73 -11.97 8.07 -10.75
CA ARG A 73 -11.63 6.69 -10.40
C ARG A 73 -10.45 6.67 -9.44
N PHE A 74 -9.39 7.42 -9.72
CA PHE A 74 -8.23 7.53 -8.83
C PHE A 74 -8.64 7.95 -7.40
N GLU A 75 -9.49 8.96 -7.28
CA GLU A 75 -10.02 9.43 -6.00
C GLU A 75 -10.87 8.35 -5.30
N ALA A 76 -11.69 7.61 -6.04
CA ALA A 76 -12.54 6.55 -5.49
C ALA A 76 -11.77 5.33 -4.95
N LEU A 77 -10.54 5.11 -5.41
CA LEU A 77 -9.69 4.03 -4.88
C LEU A 77 -9.09 4.36 -3.51
N TRP A 78 -8.83 5.63 -3.22
CA TRP A 78 -8.16 6.05 -1.98
C TRP A 78 -8.93 5.68 -0.71
N PRO A 79 -10.25 5.94 -0.58
CA PRO A 79 -11.02 5.55 0.60
C PRO A 79 -10.98 4.05 0.90
N GLN A 80 -10.96 3.20 -0.13
CA GLN A 80 -10.89 1.74 0.04
C GLN A 80 -9.55 1.33 0.67
N VAL A 81 -8.45 1.90 0.17
CA VAL A 81 -7.09 1.65 0.68
C VAL A 81 -6.93 2.24 2.08
N SER A 82 -7.28 3.51 2.29
CA SER A 82 -7.08 4.17 3.58
C SER A 82 -7.91 3.54 4.69
N THR A 83 -9.13 3.06 4.37
CA THR A 83 -9.97 2.34 5.34
C THR A 83 -9.39 0.96 5.65
N ARG A 84 -8.93 0.21 4.63
CA ARG A 84 -8.33 -1.12 4.81
C ARG A 84 -7.09 -1.10 5.71
N PHE A 85 -6.28 -0.06 5.58
CA PHE A 85 -5.00 0.08 6.29
C PHE A 85 -5.05 1.12 7.42
N ALA A 86 -6.24 1.57 7.83
CA ALA A 86 -6.39 2.44 8.97
C ALA A 86 -5.82 1.71 10.21
N PRO A 87 -4.89 2.31 10.96
CA PRO A 87 -4.29 1.62 12.09
C PRO A 87 -5.30 1.45 13.23
N ASP A 88 -5.26 0.30 13.90
CA ASP A 88 -6.01 0.06 15.14
C ASP A 88 -5.38 0.75 16.36
N SER A 89 -4.13 1.25 16.24
CA SER A 89 -3.34 1.80 17.33
C SER A 89 -2.62 3.11 16.96
N SER A 90 -2.13 3.83 17.97
CA SER A 90 -1.43 5.12 17.85
C SER A 90 -0.01 5.05 17.30
N ASP A 91 0.53 3.85 17.05
CA ASP A 91 1.88 3.68 16.51
C ASP A 91 1.83 3.76 14.98
N TRP A 92 1.85 4.99 14.45
CA TRP A 92 1.77 5.29 13.01
C TRP A 92 3.04 4.87 12.24
N LEU A 93 3.25 3.56 12.07
CA LEU A 93 4.32 2.99 11.23
C LEU A 93 3.89 2.79 9.76
N LEU A 94 2.77 3.37 9.35
CA LEU A 94 2.30 3.38 7.96
C LEU A 94 2.14 4.84 7.48
N ALA A 95 2.69 5.13 6.31
CA ALA A 95 2.48 6.38 5.59
C ALA A 95 1.88 6.12 4.21
N PHE A 96 1.02 7.04 3.77
CA PHE A 96 0.47 7.06 2.41
C PHE A 96 1.19 8.12 1.57
N GLU A 97 1.74 7.73 0.43
CA GLU A 97 2.22 8.63 -0.62
C GLU A 97 1.15 8.71 -1.71
N ILE A 98 0.59 9.90 -1.94
CA ILE A 98 -0.65 10.06 -2.74
C ILE A 98 -0.48 9.64 -4.20
N TYR A 99 0.64 9.96 -4.84
CA TYR A 99 0.89 9.58 -6.23
C TYR A 99 2.39 9.54 -6.49
N ASN A 100 2.82 8.53 -7.24
CA ASN A 100 4.21 8.40 -7.67
C ASN A 100 4.43 9.20 -8.95
N GLU A 101 5.58 9.89 -9.00
CA GLU A 101 6.05 10.59 -10.22
C GLU A 101 4.97 11.45 -10.92
N PRO A 102 4.36 12.41 -10.21
CA PRO A 102 3.40 13.36 -10.78
C PRO A 102 4.00 14.29 -11.84
#